data_AF-A0A4Q8K6J2-F1
#
_entry.id   AF-A0A4Q8K6J2-F1
#
_cell.length_a   1.000
_cell.length_b   1.000
_cell.length_c   1.000
_cell.angle_alpha   90.00
_cell.angle_beta   90.00
_cell.angle_gamma   90.00
#
_symmetry.space_group_name_H-M   'P 1'
#
loop_
_entity.id
_entity.type
_entity.pdbx_description
1 polymer ?
#
loop_
_entity_poly.entity_id
_entity_poly.type
_entity_poly.pdbx_seq_one_letter_code
_entity_poly.pdbx_strand_id
1 'polypeptide(L)'
;MKLFLSLGMEQTLLFLFFFFPAAWSLECYVCTNQDDNEDKCIKTIKTCDLSENRCLSEIRWGSTPYWDSTGKKQYYITKSCATEHHCKKVIKGYSTRCDRIWYNDWECVECCHGDRCNYYATLAGENVRLSGKIFIVLFCIHLLLRRIF
;
A
#
# COMPACT_ATOMS: atom_id res chain seq x y z
N MET A 1 -34.32 19.36 30.54
CA MET A 1 -32.98 19.99 30.50
C MET A 1 -31.84 19.04 30.91
N LYS A 2 -31.92 18.31 32.03
CA LYS A 2 -30.88 17.33 32.43
C LYS A 2 -30.68 16.15 31.46
N LEU A 3 -31.74 15.66 30.82
CA LEU A 3 -31.67 14.56 29.84
C LEU A 3 -30.92 14.94 28.53
N PHE A 4 -31.06 16.19 28.08
CA PHE A 4 -30.42 16.72 26.88
C PHE A 4 -28.91 16.91 27.06
N LEU A 5 -28.48 17.34 28.26
CA LEU A 5 -27.07 17.46 28.64
C LEU A 5 -26.37 16.09 28.71
N SER A 6 -27.07 15.06 29.20
CA SER A 6 -26.58 13.67 29.24
C SER A 6 -26.34 13.11 27.83
N LEU A 7 -27.29 13.29 26.91
CA LEU A 7 -27.17 12.80 25.52
C LEU A 7 -26.08 13.52 24.71
N GLY A 8 -25.84 14.81 24.99
CA GLY A 8 -24.79 15.59 24.31
C GLY A 8 -23.38 15.16 24.71
N MET A 9 -23.22 14.77 25.98
CA MET A 9 -21.94 14.34 26.56
C MET A 9 -21.52 12.93 26.08
N GLU A 10 -22.49 12.00 25.93
CA GLU A 10 -22.24 10.69 25.32
C GLU A 10 -21.81 10.80 23.85
N GLN A 11 -22.44 11.68 23.07
CA GLN A 11 -22.07 11.90 21.67
C GLN A 11 -20.70 12.54 21.49
N THR A 12 -20.30 13.43 22.40
CA THR A 12 -18.95 14.03 22.36
C THR A 12 -17.89 12.99 22.69
N LEU A 13 -18.15 12.09 23.65
CA LEU A 13 -17.26 10.97 23.96
C LEU A 13 -17.12 9.99 22.78
N LEU A 14 -18.23 9.65 22.12
CA LEU A 14 -18.22 8.78 20.93
C LEU A 14 -17.46 9.43 19.76
N PHE A 15 -17.62 10.75 19.57
CA PHE A 15 -16.87 11.48 18.56
C PHE A 15 -15.37 11.46 18.88
N LEU A 16 -14.97 11.73 20.12
CA LEU A 16 -13.56 11.68 20.54
C LEU A 16 -12.93 10.31 20.35
N PHE A 17 -13.65 9.22 20.64
CA PHE A 17 -13.18 7.86 20.37
C PHE A 17 -12.97 7.58 18.87
N PHE A 18 -13.77 8.20 18.00
CA PHE A 18 -13.62 8.08 16.54
C PHE A 18 -12.38 8.81 15.99
N PHE A 19 -11.83 9.80 16.72
CA PHE A 19 -10.61 10.52 16.32
C PHE A 19 -9.32 9.94 16.87
N PHE A 20 -9.36 8.92 17.74
CA PHE A 20 -8.14 8.20 18.08
C PHE A 20 -7.70 7.40 16.85
N PRO A 21 -6.58 7.77 16.18
CA PRO A 21 -6.09 6.96 15.09
C PRO A 21 -5.67 5.63 15.68
N ALA A 22 -6.30 4.54 15.24
CA ALA A 22 -5.75 3.22 15.49
C ALA A 22 -4.35 3.18 14.87
N ALA A 23 -3.34 2.79 15.64
CA ALA A 23 -1.98 2.63 15.15
C ALA A 23 -1.90 1.25 14.47
N TRP A 24 -2.08 1.24 13.15
CA TRP A 24 -1.85 0.04 12.34
C TRP A 24 -0.39 0.06 11.90
N SER A 25 0.35 -0.99 12.22
CA SER A 25 1.67 -1.21 11.66
C SER A 25 1.49 -1.75 10.25
N LEU A 26 2.13 -1.12 9.27
CA LEU A 26 2.01 -1.52 7.88
C LEU A 26 2.43 -2.98 7.71
N GLU A 27 1.61 -3.78 7.02
CA GLU A 27 1.98 -5.12 6.60
C GLU A 27 2.17 -5.20 5.08
N CYS A 28 3.17 -5.95 4.62
CA CYS A 28 3.42 -6.18 3.20
C CYS A 28 3.62 -7.66 2.91
N TYR A 29 3.30 -8.10 1.69
CA TYR A 29 3.78 -9.38 1.20
C TYR A 29 5.28 -9.31 0.95
N VAL A 30 6.01 -10.38 1.32
CA VAL A 30 7.46 -10.45 1.16
C VAL A 30 7.89 -11.75 0.50
N CYS A 31 8.77 -11.64 -0.47
CA CYS A 31 9.38 -12.79 -1.14
C CYS A 31 10.67 -12.34 -1.83
N THR A 32 11.53 -13.29 -2.19
CA THR A 32 12.80 -12.97 -2.84
C THR A 32 13.01 -13.91 -4.00
N ASN A 33 13.19 -13.34 -5.19
CA ASN A 33 13.59 -14.05 -6.40
C ASN A 33 12.71 -15.28 -6.72
N GLN A 34 11.38 -15.12 -6.64
CA GLN A 34 10.41 -16.15 -7.03
C GLN A 34 10.08 -16.05 -8.53
N ASP A 35 9.79 -17.17 -9.18
CA ASP A 35 9.52 -17.26 -10.61
C ASP A 35 8.08 -16.96 -11.00
N ASP A 36 7.21 -16.76 -10.02
CA ASP A 36 5.83 -16.34 -10.18
C ASP A 36 5.35 -15.47 -9.00
N ASN A 37 4.09 -15.03 -9.09
CA ASN A 37 3.39 -14.31 -8.03
C ASN A 37 2.45 -15.25 -7.26
N GLU A 38 2.93 -16.45 -6.92
CA GLU A 38 2.18 -17.44 -6.15
C GLU A 38 2.90 -17.72 -4.82
N ASP A 39 2.35 -18.66 -4.05
CA ASP A 39 2.89 -19.13 -2.78
C ASP A 39 3.51 -18.04 -1.90
N LYS A 40 4.85 -17.98 -1.82
CA LYS A 40 5.55 -17.08 -0.92
C LYS A 40 5.19 -15.62 -1.18
N CYS A 41 5.02 -15.22 -2.45
CA CYS A 41 4.74 -13.83 -2.83
C CYS A 41 3.31 -13.36 -2.53
N ILE A 42 2.40 -14.26 -2.13
CA ILE A 42 1.02 -13.92 -1.73
C ILE A 42 0.60 -14.51 -0.37
N LYS A 43 1.45 -15.33 0.26
CA LYS A 43 1.17 -15.95 1.58
C LYS A 43 2.10 -15.46 2.67
N THR A 44 3.33 -15.05 2.33
CA THR A 44 4.31 -14.60 3.33
C THR A 44 4.12 -13.12 3.59
N ILE A 45 3.77 -12.77 4.84
CA ILE A 45 3.51 -11.40 5.26
C ILE A 45 4.56 -11.00 6.30
N LYS A 46 5.07 -9.77 6.20
CA LYS A 46 5.93 -9.14 7.20
C LYS A 46 5.22 -7.88 7.71
N THR A 47 5.16 -7.72 9.03
CA THR A 47 4.91 -6.42 9.67
C THR A 47 6.16 -5.56 9.50
N CYS A 48 6.01 -4.44 8.80
CA CYS A 48 7.12 -3.56 8.44
C CYS A 48 7.67 -2.81 9.65
N ASP A 49 8.95 -2.42 9.56
CA ASP A 49 9.60 -1.63 10.60
C ASP A 49 8.99 -0.21 10.66
N LEU A 50 9.13 0.49 11.79
CA LEU A 50 8.52 1.82 11.99
C LEU A 50 8.93 2.86 10.93
N SER A 51 10.12 2.72 10.34
CA SER A 51 10.60 3.58 9.26
C SER A 51 10.10 3.18 7.87
N GLU A 52 9.63 1.94 7.71
CA GLU A 52 9.18 1.35 6.44
C GLU A 52 7.69 1.62 6.23
N ASN A 53 7.39 2.64 5.43
CA ASN A 53 6.03 3.13 5.23
C ASN A 53 5.45 2.82 3.83
N ARG A 54 6.09 1.91 3.08
CA ARG A 54 5.69 1.47 1.74
C ARG A 54 5.90 -0.03 1.58
N CYS A 55 5.10 -0.65 0.72
CA CYS A 55 5.41 -1.95 0.15
C CYS A 55 6.05 -1.75 -1.23
N LEU A 56 7.12 -2.50 -1.50
CA LEU A 56 7.89 -2.48 -2.74
C LEU A 56 7.73 -3.84 -3.46
N SER A 57 7.54 -3.78 -4.78
CA SER A 57 7.60 -4.93 -5.68
C SER A 57 8.60 -4.67 -6.79
N GLU A 58 9.51 -5.60 -7.00
CA GLU A 58 10.50 -5.61 -8.08
C GLU A 58 10.27 -6.86 -8.94
N ILE A 59 10.05 -6.67 -10.23
CA ILE A 59 9.79 -7.73 -11.20
C ILE A 59 10.84 -7.63 -12.28
N ARG A 60 11.55 -8.71 -12.50
CA ARG A 60 12.51 -8.85 -13.59
C ARG A 60 12.04 -9.94 -14.53
N TRP A 61 12.21 -9.70 -15.81
CA TRP A 61 12.02 -10.69 -16.86
C TRP A 61 13.30 -10.80 -17.65
N GLY A 62 13.86 -12.00 -17.75
CA GLY A 62 15.06 -12.23 -18.52
C GLY A 62 15.75 -13.56 -18.25
N SER A 63 16.91 -13.75 -18.86
CA SER A 63 17.84 -14.86 -18.61
C SER A 63 18.83 -14.38 -17.54
N THR A 64 18.66 -14.77 -16.28
CA THR A 64 19.65 -14.48 -15.21
C THR A 64 20.61 -15.66 -15.07
N PRO A 65 21.85 -15.48 -14.57
CA PRO A 65 22.47 -14.23 -14.07
C PRO A 65 23.06 -13.31 -15.14
N TYR A 66 23.23 -13.77 -16.38
CA TYR A 66 23.71 -12.96 -17.51
C TYR A 66 22.79 -13.12 -18.70
N TRP A 67 22.64 -12.05 -19.50
CA TRP A 67 21.90 -12.08 -20.76
C TRP A 67 22.43 -13.23 -21.62
N ASP A 68 21.52 -14.12 -21.99
CA ASP A 68 21.78 -15.26 -22.85
C ASP A 68 20.65 -15.32 -23.87
N SER A 69 21.00 -15.24 -25.16
CA SER A 69 20.06 -15.31 -26.29
C SER A 69 19.38 -16.67 -26.41
N THR A 70 19.95 -17.71 -25.80
CA THR A 70 19.43 -19.08 -25.75
C THR A 70 18.84 -19.45 -24.39
N GLY A 71 19.04 -18.60 -23.37
CA GLY A 71 18.57 -18.82 -22.02
C GLY A 71 17.05 -18.74 -21.92
N LYS A 72 16.44 -19.69 -21.19
CA LYS A 72 15.01 -19.65 -20.91
C LYS A 72 14.70 -18.39 -20.09
N LYS A 73 13.90 -17.48 -20.66
CA LYS A 73 13.38 -16.32 -19.95
C LYS A 73 12.36 -16.77 -18.90
N GLN A 74 12.43 -16.15 -17.73
CA GLN A 74 11.49 -16.37 -16.63
C GLN A 74 11.36 -15.08 -15.80
N TYR A 75 10.37 -15.05 -14.93
CA TYR A 75 10.22 -13.95 -13.98
C TYR A 75 11.15 -14.14 -12.79
N TYR A 76 11.50 -13.03 -12.16
CA TYR A 76 12.08 -12.99 -10.83
C TYR A 76 11.39 -11.87 -10.06
N ILE A 77 10.60 -12.26 -9.07
CA ILE A 77 9.76 -11.38 -8.27
C ILE A 77 10.33 -11.30 -6.87
N THR A 78 10.59 -10.07 -6.43
CA THR A 78 10.99 -9.73 -5.07
C THR A 78 9.99 -8.72 -4.52
N LYS A 79 9.54 -8.96 -3.29
CA LYS A 79 8.64 -8.06 -2.57
C LYS A 79 9.19 -7.79 -1.19
N SER A 80 9.12 -6.54 -0.74
CA SER A 80 9.64 -6.15 0.56
C SER A 80 8.87 -4.99 1.17
N CYS A 81 9.05 -4.78 2.47
CA CYS A 81 8.83 -3.48 3.08
C CYS A 81 9.92 -2.50 2.59
N ALA A 82 9.59 -1.21 2.53
CA ALA A 82 10.51 -0.17 2.09
C ALA A 82 10.17 1.19 2.70
N THR A 83 11.15 2.08 2.72
CA THR A 83 10.93 3.50 3.00
C THR A 83 10.50 4.23 1.73
N GLU A 84 9.76 5.33 1.87
CA GLU A 84 9.42 6.19 0.73
C GLU A 84 10.65 6.71 -0.03
N HIS A 85 11.75 6.99 0.68
CA HIS A 85 13.01 7.39 0.05
C HIS A 85 13.59 6.27 -0.81
N HIS A 86 13.61 5.04 -0.28
CA HIS A 86 14.08 3.87 -1.01
C HIS A 86 13.25 3.64 -2.29
N CYS A 87 11.91 3.67 -2.17
CA CYS A 87 11.01 3.58 -3.31
C CYS A 87 11.34 4.60 -4.42
N LYS A 88 11.47 5.88 -4.08
CA LYS A 88 11.79 6.94 -5.07
C LYS A 88 13.13 6.70 -5.74
N LYS A 89 14.13 6.25 -4.99
CA LYS A 89 15.48 5.96 -5.50
C LYS A 89 15.43 4.80 -6.50
N VAL A 90 14.82 3.68 -6.12
CA VAL A 90 14.76 2.46 -6.95
C VAL A 90 13.90 2.71 -8.19
N ILE A 91 12.70 3.28 -8.06
CA ILE A 91 11.85 3.61 -9.21
C ILE A 91 12.59 4.48 -10.24
N LYS A 92 13.34 5.49 -9.78
CA LYS A 92 14.14 6.35 -10.66
C LYS A 92 15.28 5.57 -11.36
N GLY A 93 15.87 4.57 -10.71
CA GLY A 93 16.97 3.78 -11.26
C GLY A 93 16.55 2.73 -12.30
N TYR A 94 15.30 2.26 -12.24
CA TYR A 94 14.78 1.19 -13.11
C TYR A 94 13.70 1.67 -14.08
N SER A 95 13.21 2.91 -13.98
CA SER A 95 12.11 3.41 -14.83
C SER A 95 12.34 3.29 -16.33
N THR A 96 13.58 3.36 -16.79
CA THR A 96 13.94 3.23 -18.21
C THR A 96 13.99 1.79 -18.71
N ARG A 97 13.94 0.80 -17.80
CA ARG A 97 14.00 -0.64 -18.12
C ARG A 97 12.66 -1.35 -17.97
N CYS A 98 11.57 -0.63 -17.74
CA CYS A 98 10.24 -1.20 -17.60
C CYS A 98 9.43 -1.05 -18.90
N ASP A 99 9.87 -1.70 -19.99
CA ASP A 99 9.16 -1.69 -21.27
C ASP A 99 8.11 -2.83 -21.39
N ARG A 100 8.27 -3.89 -20.58
CA ARG A 100 7.45 -5.11 -20.57
C ARG A 100 7.41 -5.85 -21.92
N ILE A 101 8.44 -5.68 -22.74
CA ILE A 101 8.57 -6.35 -24.04
C ILE A 101 9.09 -7.77 -23.85
N TRP A 102 8.28 -8.78 -24.19
CA TRP A 102 8.55 -10.19 -23.85
C TRP A 102 9.87 -10.77 -24.40
N TYR A 103 10.41 -10.26 -25.50
CA TYR A 103 11.68 -10.74 -26.07
C TYR A 103 12.91 -10.00 -25.52
N ASN A 104 12.72 -8.82 -24.92
CA ASN A 104 13.78 -8.07 -24.26
C ASN A 104 13.88 -8.49 -22.79
N ASP A 105 15.00 -8.14 -22.16
CA ASP A 105 15.07 -8.19 -20.70
C ASP A 105 14.54 -6.87 -20.17
N TRP A 106 13.70 -6.93 -19.15
CA TRP A 106 13.10 -5.75 -18.55
C TRP A 106 12.96 -5.92 -17.05
N GLU A 107 12.87 -4.78 -16.37
CA GLU A 107 12.75 -4.69 -14.93
C GLU A 107 11.80 -3.55 -14.56
N CYS A 108 10.76 -3.91 -13.82
CA CYS A 108 9.74 -2.99 -13.34
C CYS A 108 9.75 -2.95 -11.82
N VAL A 109 9.59 -1.74 -11.29
CA VAL A 109 9.60 -1.48 -9.86
C VAL A 109 8.37 -0.66 -9.52
N GLU A 110 7.65 -1.08 -8.49
CA GLU A 110 6.46 -0.38 -8.03
C GLU A 110 6.42 -0.29 -6.51
N CYS A 111 5.91 0.84 -6.00
CA CYS A 111 5.62 0.99 -4.59
C CYS A 111 4.18 1.42 -4.35
N CYS A 112 3.56 0.84 -3.34
CA CYS A 112 2.21 1.17 -2.90
C CYS A 112 2.19 1.51 -1.38
N HIS A 113 1.05 1.99 -0.91
CA HIS A 113 0.84 2.32 0.50
C HIS A 113 -0.52 1.82 0.96
N GLY A 114 -0.56 1.22 2.14
CA GLY A 114 -1.72 0.52 2.69
C GLY A 114 -1.39 -0.95 2.93
N ASP A 115 -2.10 -1.56 3.87
CA ASP A 115 -1.82 -2.94 4.27
C ASP A 115 -1.98 -3.91 3.10
N ARG A 116 -0.94 -4.71 2.91
CA ARG A 116 -0.85 -5.80 1.94
C ARG A 116 -1.19 -5.34 0.51
N CYS A 117 -0.91 -4.08 0.21
CA CYS A 117 -1.26 -3.46 -1.08
C CYS A 117 -0.52 -4.10 -2.26
N ASN A 118 0.63 -4.73 -2.03
CA ASN A 118 1.46 -5.37 -3.06
C ASN A 118 1.07 -6.84 -3.31
N TYR A 119 -0.23 -7.17 -3.26
CA TYR A 119 -0.71 -8.52 -3.55
C TYR A 119 -0.35 -8.97 -4.98
N TYR A 120 -0.60 -8.09 -5.96
CA TYR A 120 -0.17 -8.30 -7.33
C TYR A 120 1.30 -7.90 -7.50
N ALA A 121 1.98 -8.50 -8.48
CA ALA A 121 3.36 -8.15 -8.79
C ALA A 121 3.49 -6.66 -9.17
N THR A 122 2.70 -6.20 -10.15
CA THR A 122 2.55 -4.77 -10.49
C THR A 122 1.06 -4.42 -10.51
N LEU A 123 0.66 -3.26 -9.99
CA LEU A 123 -0.71 -2.76 -10.07
C LEU A 123 -0.84 -1.88 -11.32
N ALA A 124 -1.84 -2.16 -12.14
CA ALA A 124 -2.40 -1.17 -13.04
C ALA A 124 -3.58 -0.50 -12.29
N GLY A 125 -3.32 0.29 -11.24
CA GLY A 125 -4.43 0.79 -10.41
C GLY A 125 -4.10 1.90 -9.42
N GLU A 126 -4.90 2.95 -9.47
CA GLU A 126 -4.78 4.20 -8.71
C GLU A 126 -5.11 4.05 -7.22
N ASN A 127 -4.42 4.81 -6.37
CA ASN A 127 -4.67 4.85 -4.93
C ASN A 127 -5.83 5.82 -4.61
N VAL A 128 -7.03 5.30 -4.34
CA VAL A 128 -8.14 6.11 -3.82
C VAL A 128 -7.90 6.40 -2.34
N ARG A 129 -7.48 7.62 -1.99
CA ARG A 129 -7.36 8.05 -0.60
C ARG A 129 -8.68 8.67 -0.13
N LEU A 130 -9.42 7.97 0.73
CA LEU A 130 -10.55 8.57 1.42
C LEU A 130 -10.05 9.67 2.36
N SER A 131 -10.53 10.90 2.16
CA SER A 131 -10.13 12.04 2.99
C SER A 131 -10.93 12.07 4.29
N GLY A 132 -10.24 12.08 5.44
CA GLY A 132 -10.87 12.21 6.76
C GLY A 132 -11.73 13.46 6.95
N LYS A 133 -11.63 14.44 6.05
CA LYS A 133 -12.47 15.65 6.02
C LYS A 133 -13.96 15.34 5.83
N ILE A 134 -14.30 14.21 5.21
CA ILE A 134 -15.71 13.81 4.99
C ILE A 134 -16.42 13.58 6.33
N PHE A 135 -15.76 12.95 7.30
CA PHE A 135 -16.35 12.65 8.61
C PHE A 135 -16.61 13.92 9.43
N ILE A 136 -15.75 14.95 9.31
CA ILE A 136 -15.94 16.24 9.97
C ILE A 136 -17.18 16.96 9.43
N VAL A 137 -17.36 16.96 8.10
CA VAL A 137 -18.52 17.60 7.46
C VAL A 137 -19.82 16.93 7.90
N LEU A 138 -19.86 15.59 7.93
CA LEU A 138 -21.03 14.84 8.37
C LEU A 138 -21.40 15.12 9.83
N PHE A 139 -20.40 15.26 10.71
CA PHE A 139 -20.66 15.62 12.11
C PHE A 139 -21.17 17.05 12.28
N CYS A 140 -20.60 18.02 11.56
CA CYS A 140 -21.09 19.39 11.56
C CYS A 140 -22.55 19.46 11.09
N ILE A 141 -22.92 18.72 10.05
CA ILE A 141 -24.31 18.62 9.58
C ILE A 141 -25.21 18.02 10.66
N HIS A 142 -24.77 16.96 11.35
CA HIS A 142 -25.54 16.37 12.46
C HIS A 142 -25.80 17.37 13.59
N LEU A 143 -24.79 18.15 13.99
CA LEU A 143 -24.93 19.19 15.02
C LEU A 143 -25.87 20.32 14.58
N LEU A 144 -25.81 20.72 13.31
CA LEU A 144 -26.71 21.73 12.75
C LEU A 144 -28.17 21.23 12.73
N LEU A 145 -28.41 19.99 12.31
CA LEU A 145 -29.75 19.40 12.31
C LEU A 145 -30.32 19.28 13.74
N ARG A 146 -29.49 18.93 14.73
CA ARG A 146 -29.88 18.92 16.16
C ARG A 146 -30.19 20.29 16.74
N ARG A 147 -29.76 21.37 16.10
CA ARG A 147 -30.05 22.75 16.53
C ARG A 147 -31.33 23.29 15.90
N ILE A 148 -31.70 22.77 14.73
CA ILE A 148 -32.85 23.22 13.95
C ILE A 148 -34.14 22.48 14.34
N PHE A 149 -34.04 21.18 14.66
CA PHE A 149 -35.12 20.31 15.13
C PHE A 149 -34.99 20.02 16.62
#